data_AF-A0A5R8Q6K5-F1
#
_entry.id   AF-A0A5R8Q6K5-F1
#
_cell.length_a   1.000
_cell.length_b   1.000
_cell.length_c   1.000
_cell.angle_alpha   90.00
_cell.angle_beta   90.00
_cell.angle_gamma   90.00
#
_symmetry.space_group_name_H-M   'P 1'
#
loop_
_entity.id
_entity.type
_entity.pdbx_description
1 polymer ?
#
loop_
_entity_poly.entity_id
_entity_poly.type
_entity_poly.pdbx_seq_one_letter_code
_entity_poly.pdbx_strand_id
1 'polypeptide(L)' 'MVKTEFIHHRWFNSLEHLQSELAGYIFWFNHKRIHSSLQYLSLVQFKQQCLT' A
#
# COMPACT_ATOMS: atom_id res chain seq x y z
N MET A 1 -4.60 -4.45 -6.73
CA MET A 1 -5.92 -3.88 -6.42
C MET A 1 -5.76 -2.82 -5.35
N VAL A 2 -6.36 -1.64 -5.54
CA VAL A 2 -6.41 -0.56 -4.54
C VAL A 2 -7.56 -0.87 -3.58
N LYS A 3 -7.35 -0.70 -2.27
CA LYS A 3 -8.43 -0.93 -1.32
C LYS A 3 -9.39 0.27 -1.25
N THR A 4 -10.63 0.00 -0.87
CA THR A 4 -11.66 1.03 -0.77
C THR A 4 -11.33 2.12 0.24
N GLU A 5 -10.56 1.84 1.30
CA GLU A 5 -10.17 2.88 2.27
C GLU A 5 -9.29 3.99 1.67
N PHE A 6 -8.60 3.74 0.55
CA PHE A 6 -7.81 4.76 -0.12
C PHE A 6 -8.69 5.82 -0.80
N ILE A 7 -9.85 5.41 -1.32
CA ILE A 7 -10.77 6.28 -2.08
C ILE A 7 -11.96 6.77 -1.24
N HIS A 8 -12.30 6.07 -0.15
CA HIS A 8 -13.47 6.37 0.66
C HIS A 8 -13.34 7.75 1.33
N HIS A 9 -14.33 8.62 1.08
CA HIS A 9 -14.39 10.00 1.59
C HIS A 9 -13.15 10.86 1.27
N ARG A 10 -12.44 10.58 0.17
CA ARG A 10 -11.34 11.43 -0.31
C ARG A 10 -11.73 12.16 -1.60
N TRP A 11 -11.30 13.41 -1.69
CA TRP A 11 -11.42 14.24 -2.88
C TRP A 11 -10.03 14.59 -3.39
N PHE A 12 -9.84 14.48 -4.70
CA PHE A 12 -8.58 14.82 -5.36
C PHE A 12 -8.78 16.03 -6.25
N ASN A 13 -8.00 17.08 -5.99
CA ASN A 13 -8.08 18.35 -6.71
C ASN A 13 -7.57 18.26 -8.16
N SER A 14 -6.78 17.25 -8.50
CA SER A 14 -6.27 17.02 -9.85
C SER A 14 -5.84 15.56 -10.04
N LEU A 15 -5.58 15.18 -11.30
CA LEU A 15 -5.07 13.85 -11.62
C LEU A 15 -3.66 13.64 -11.04
N GLU A 16 -2.82 14.68 -11.06
CA GLU A 16 -1.47 14.65 -10.51
C GLU A 16 -1.50 14.45 -8.99
N HIS A 17 -2.43 15.12 -8.30
CA HIS A 17 -2.62 14.92 -6.86
C HIS A 17 -3.04 13.48 -6.54
N LEU A 18 -3.99 12.92 -7.30
CA LEU A 18 -4.39 11.52 -7.17
C LEU A 18 -3.20 10.57 -7.39
N GLN A 19 -2.40 10.79 -8.43
CA GLN A 19 -1.24 9.95 -8.74
C GLN A 19 -0.19 10.00 -7.62
N SER A 20 0.08 11.19 -7.08
CA SER A 20 1.02 11.36 -5.97
C SER A 20 0.58 10.61 -4.71
N GLU A 21 -0.68 10.80 -4.31
CA GLU A 21 -1.27 10.09 -3.16
C GLU A 21 -1.29 8.57 -3.37
N LEU A 22 -1.61 8.12 -4.59
CA LEU A 22 -1.65 6.70 -4.92
C LEU A 22 -0.25 6.07 -4.86
N ALA A 23 0.78 6.76 -5.36
CA ALA A 23 2.16 6.31 -5.25
C ALA A 23 2.59 6.16 -3.77
N GLY A 24 2.24 7.13 -2.93
CA GLY A 24 2.46 7.07 -1.49
C GLY A 24 1.74 5.88 -0.83
N TYR A 25 0.46 5.68 -1.17
CA TYR A 25 -0.33 4.56 -0.67
C TYR A 25 0.27 3.20 -1.05
N ILE A 26 0.65 3.01 -2.32
CA ILE A 26 1.27 1.79 -2.82
C ILE A 26 2.58 1.52 -2.08
N PHE A 27 3.42 2.54 -1.90
CA PHE A 27 4.67 2.40 -1.17
C PHE A 27 4.44 1.96 0.27
N TRP A 28 3.55 2.65 0.99
CA TRP A 28 3.19 2.30 2.36
C TRP A 28 2.63 0.87 2.45
N PHE A 29 1.69 0.51 1.58
CA PHE A 29 1.04 -0.80 1.58
C PHE A 29 2.03 -1.95 1.39
N ASN A 30 3.01 -1.76 0.51
CA ASN A 30 3.97 -2.80 0.15
C ASN A 30 5.15 -2.89 1.15
N HIS A 31 5.63 -1.77 1.67
CA HIS A 31 6.90 -1.70 2.42
C HIS A 31 6.75 -1.37 3.91
N LYS A 32 5.67 -0.69 4.30
CA LYS A 32 5.51 -0.16 5.67
C LYS A 32 4.36 -0.81 6.43
N ARG A 33 3.34 -1.31 5.73
CA ARG A 33 2.20 -1.95 6.34
C ARG A 33 2.60 -3.29 6.95
N ILE A 34 2.54 -3.35 8.27
CA ILE A 34 2.80 -4.55 9.07
C ILE A 34 1.47 -5.31 9.23
N HIS A 35 1.50 -6.63 9.04
CA HIS A 35 0.31 -7.47 9.15
C HIS A 35 0.61 -8.69 10.01
N SER A 36 -0.20 -8.94 11.04
CA SER A 36 0.02 -10.06 11.97
C SER A 36 0.01 -11.42 11.25
N SER A 37 -0.84 -11.59 10.23
CA SER A 37 -0.85 -12.83 9.42
C SER A 37 0.39 -13.01 8.55
N LEU A 38 1.21 -11.97 8.37
CA LEU A 38 2.50 -12.04 7.66
C LEU A 38 3.67 -12.11 8.65
N GLN A 39 3.43 -12.56 9.88
CA GLN A 39 4.44 -12.59 10.95
C GLN A 39 5.08 -11.22 11.19
N TYR A 40 4.30 -10.15 11.07
CA TYR A 40 4.76 -8.76 11.21
C TYR A 40 5.77 -8.30 10.14
N LEU A 41 5.81 -8.99 9.00
CA LEU A 41 6.60 -8.57 7.84
C LEU A 41 5.77 -7.67 6.93
N SER A 42 6.48 -6.81 6.19
CA SER A 42 5.88 -6.14 5.03
C SER A 42 5.63 -7.16 3.91
N LEU A 43 4.75 -6.81 2.97
CA LEU A 43 4.42 -7.64 1.81
C LEU A 43 5.65 -7.99 0.97
N VAL A 44 6.57 -7.03 0.78
CA VAL A 44 7.81 -7.26 0.03
C VAL A 44 8.73 -8.23 0.76
N GLN A 45 8.92 -8.05 2.07
CA GLN A 45 9.74 -8.95 2.88
C GLN A 45 9.16 -10.37 2.91
N PHE A 46 7.85 -10.49 3.09
CA PHE A 46 7.17 -11.78 3.07
C PHE A 46 7.36 -12.50 1.72
N LYS A 47 7.19 -11.80 0.60
CA LYS A 47 7.44 -12.38 -0.73
C LYS A 47 8.88 -12.83 -0.91
N GLN A 48 9.84 -12.03 -0.45
CA GLN A 48 11.26 -12.39 -0.53
C GLN A 48 11.56 -13.67 0.25
N GLN A 49 10.93 -13.87 1.41
CA GLN A 49 11.10 -15.07 2.22
C GLN A 49 10.37 -16.30 1.66
N CYS A 50 9.24 -16.13 0.96
CA CYS A 50 8.53 -17.24 0.33
C CYS A 50 9.16 -17.71 -0.99
N LEU A 51 10.06 -16.92 -1.58
CA LEU A 51 10.75 -17.24 -2.83
C LEU A 51 12.11 -17.94 -2.60
N THR A 52 12.50 -18.10 -1.33
CA THR A 52 13.66 -18.88 -0.86
C THR A 52 13.21 -20.19 -0.26
#